data_AF-A0A7S2T423-F1
#
_entry.id   AF-A0A7S2T423-F1
#
_cell.length_a   1.000
_cell.length_b   1.000
_cell.length_c   1.000
_cell.angle_alpha   90.00
_cell.angle_beta   90.00
_cell.angle_gamma   90.00
#
_symmetry.space_group_name_H-M   'P 1'
#
loop_
_entity.id
_entity.type
_entity.pdbx_description
1 polymer ?
#
loop_
_entity_poly.entity_id
_entity_poly.type
_entity_poly.pdbx_seq_one_letter_code
_entity_poly.pdbx_strand_id
1 'polypeptide(L)'
;VKSILSFGQRGGGGQDAGEDSLSQRVEKAQLRLRAFGELLHDGRKSEFVAVTIPTQMAVSETIGLATTLKEEGIPLRRCVVNQVLPSDLVDGGLKLIESRQKDQKRALDM
;
A
#
# COMPACT_ATOMS: atom_id res chain seq x y z
N VAL A 1 -56.03 -43.96 3.39
CA VAL A 1 -55.36 -42.64 3.45
C VAL A 1 -54.14 -42.78 4.37
N LYS A 2 -53.20 -43.68 4.07
CA LYS A 2 -51.96 -43.50 3.29
C LYS A 2 -51.11 -42.28 3.72
N SER A 3 -50.12 -42.59 4.58
CA SER A 3 -48.72 -42.15 4.51
C SER A 3 -48.39 -40.65 4.60
N ILE A 4 -48.05 -40.20 5.82
CA ILE A 4 -47.17 -39.04 6.07
C ILE A 4 -45.91 -39.44 6.89
N LEU A 5 -45.83 -40.70 7.35
CA LEU A 5 -44.62 -41.30 7.93
C LEU A 5 -43.79 -41.96 6.84
N SER A 6 -42.92 -41.19 6.19
CA SER A 6 -41.65 -41.62 5.57
C SER A 6 -41.19 -40.52 4.60
N PHE A 7 -40.37 -39.60 5.09
CA PHE A 7 -39.46 -38.87 4.21
C PHE A 7 -38.11 -38.71 4.90
N GLY A 8 -37.20 -39.64 4.57
CA GLY A 8 -35.80 -39.29 4.47
C GLY A 8 -34.91 -39.50 5.69
N GLN A 9 -34.90 -40.72 6.26
CA GLN A 9 -33.61 -41.27 6.70
C GLN A 9 -32.76 -41.52 5.45
N ARG A 10 -31.99 -40.51 5.05
CA ARG A 10 -30.89 -40.66 4.10
C ARG A 10 -29.67 -40.04 4.73
N GLY A 11 -28.82 -40.91 5.28
CA GLY A 11 -27.44 -40.56 5.55
C GLY A 11 -26.83 -39.95 4.30
N GLY A 12 -26.26 -38.77 4.49
CA GLY A 12 -25.47 -38.06 3.51
C GLY A 12 -24.51 -37.23 4.31
N GLY A 13 -23.37 -37.82 4.65
CA GLY A 13 -22.20 -37.07 5.07
C GLY A 13 -21.85 -36.10 3.96
N GLY A 14 -22.38 -34.88 4.05
CA GLY A 14 -21.92 -33.73 3.29
C GLY A 14 -20.70 -33.15 3.98
N GLN A 15 -19.61 -33.92 4.00
CA GLN A 15 -18.30 -33.30 3.91
C GLN A 15 -18.16 -32.88 2.45
N ASP A 16 -18.41 -31.61 2.13
CA ASP A 16 -17.48 -30.93 1.23
C ASP A 16 -17.66 -29.40 1.21
N ALA A 17 -16.51 -28.75 1.31
CA ALA A 17 -16.15 -27.45 0.73
C ALA A 17 -17.14 -26.28 0.88
N GLY A 18 -17.07 -25.54 1.99
CA GLY A 18 -17.83 -24.30 2.04
C GLY A 18 -17.72 -23.35 3.23
N GLU A 19 -16.83 -23.54 4.20
CA GLU A 19 -16.61 -22.48 5.22
C GLU A 19 -15.26 -22.68 5.90
N ASP A 20 -14.25 -21.97 5.40
CA ASP A 20 -13.08 -21.61 6.22
C ASP A 20 -13.67 -20.89 7.46
N SER A 21 -13.62 -21.54 8.63
CA SER A 21 -14.19 -20.98 9.86
C SER A 21 -13.64 -19.57 10.07
N LEU A 22 -14.46 -18.63 10.56
CA LEU A 22 -14.02 -17.25 10.83
C LEU A 22 -12.71 -17.22 11.63
N SER A 23 -12.54 -18.14 12.58
CA SER A 23 -11.31 -18.32 13.35
C SER A 23 -10.10 -18.68 12.49
N GLN A 24 -10.25 -19.59 11.54
CA GLN A 24 -9.18 -20.00 10.62
C GLN A 24 -8.78 -18.86 9.69
N ARG A 25 -9.73 -18.02 9.27
CA ARG A 25 -9.46 -16.84 8.43
C ARG A 25 -8.66 -15.78 9.19
N VAL A 26 -9.02 -15.54 10.46
CA VAL A 26 -8.29 -14.63 11.34
C VAL A 26 -6.87 -15.12 11.58
N GLU A 27 -6.69 -16.41 11.88
CA GLU A 27 -5.38 -17.01 12.09
C GLU A 27 -4.49 -16.90 10.84
N LYS A 28 -5.01 -17.24 9.66
CA LYS A 28 -4.29 -17.06 8.38
C LYS A 28 -3.90 -15.60 8.14
N ALA A 29 -4.76 -14.64 8.48
CA ALA A 29 -4.47 -13.22 8.34
C ALA A 29 -3.34 -12.77 9.30
N GLN A 30 -3.37 -13.22 10.56
CA GLN A 30 -2.33 -12.94 11.55
C GLN A 30 -0.96 -13.48 11.10
N LEU A 31 -0.92 -14.71 10.57
CA LEU A 31 0.31 -15.30 10.04
C LEU A 31 0.87 -14.48 8.86
N ARG A 32 0.00 -14.01 7.96
CA ARG A 32 0.43 -13.15 6.84
C ARG A 32 0.97 -11.81 7.30
N LEU A 33 0.33 -11.17 8.28
CA LEU A 33 0.81 -9.91 8.85
C LEU A 33 2.16 -10.08 9.55
N ARG A 34 2.34 -11.18 10.29
CA ARG A 34 3.63 -11.49 10.91
C ARG A 34 4.72 -11.69 9.87
N ALA A 35 4.46 -12.51 8.85
CA ALA A 35 5.42 -12.74 7.76
C ALA A 35 5.75 -11.45 6.99
N PHE A 36 4.76 -10.58 6.78
CA PHE A 36 4.98 -9.26 6.19
C PHE A 36 5.85 -8.37 7.08
N GLY A 37 5.58 -8.34 8.39
CA GLY A 37 6.42 -7.64 9.36
C GLY A 37 7.86 -8.14 9.33
N GLU A 38 8.08 -9.45 9.37
CA GLU A 38 9.42 -10.06 9.26
C GLU A 38 10.12 -9.67 7.96
N LEU A 39 9.39 -9.63 6.84
CA LEU A 39 9.93 -9.20 5.55
C LEU A 39 10.36 -7.72 5.56
N LEU A 40 9.58 -6.82 6.17
CA LEU A 40 9.91 -5.40 6.27
C LEU A 40 11.22 -5.14 7.04
N HIS A 41 11.57 -6.01 7.99
CA HIS A 41 12.81 -5.86 8.77
C HIS A 41 14.01 -6.59 8.15
N ASP A 42 13.81 -7.52 7.20
CA ASP A 42 14.90 -8.22 6.51
C ASP A 42 15.54 -7.35 5.43
N GLY A 43 16.56 -6.57 5.81
CA GLY A 43 17.31 -5.68 4.91
C GLY A 43 18.16 -6.36 3.83
N ARG A 44 18.08 -7.69 3.67
CA ARG A 44 18.60 -8.40 2.49
C ARG A 44 17.50 -8.70 1.47
N LYS A 45 16.25 -8.75 1.90
CA LYS A 45 15.09 -9.09 1.07
C LYS A 45 14.20 -7.91 0.74
N SER A 46 14.18 -6.88 1.59
CA SER A 46 13.36 -5.69 1.40
C SER A 46 14.15 -4.42 1.71
N GLU A 47 13.71 -3.33 1.10
CA GLU A 47 14.14 -1.99 1.49
C GLU A 47 13.05 -0.97 1.19
N PHE A 48 13.01 0.07 2.00
CA PHE A 48 12.16 1.23 1.81
C PHE A 48 12.90 2.27 0.96
N VAL A 49 12.22 2.83 -0.04
CA VAL A 49 12.74 3.92 -0.87
C VAL A 49 11.78 5.10 -0.75
N ALA A 50 12.24 6.20 -0.16
CA ALA A 50 11.45 7.42 -0.09
C ALA A 50 11.49 8.16 -1.43
N VAL A 51 10.35 8.72 -1.84
CA VAL A 51 10.26 9.64 -2.97
C VAL A 51 9.62 10.93 -2.47
N THR A 52 10.29 12.05 -2.67
CA THR A 52 9.85 13.36 -2.18
C THR A 52 9.98 14.44 -3.25
N ILE A 53 9.51 15.65 -2.98
CA ILE A 53 9.73 16.83 -3.83
C ILE A 53 10.55 17.87 -3.05
N PRO A 54 11.29 18.78 -3.71
CA PRO A 54 12.18 19.73 -3.04
C PRO A 54 11.42 20.93 -2.43
N THR A 55 10.35 20.66 -1.67
CA THR A 55 9.66 21.67 -0.86
C THR A 55 9.98 21.44 0.62
N GLN A 56 10.09 22.51 1.41
CA GLN A 56 10.48 22.40 2.82
C GLN A 56 9.55 21.48 3.62
N MET A 57 8.25 21.53 3.34
CA MET A 57 7.25 20.67 3.97
C MET A 57 7.47 19.20 3.64
N ALA A 58 7.54 18.85 2.34
CA ALA A 58 7.69 17.46 1.92
C ALA A 58 9.02 16.85 2.40
N VAL A 59 10.10 17.63 2.40
CA VAL A 59 11.39 17.21 2.95
C VAL A 59 11.29 16.95 4.46
N SER A 60 10.63 17.83 5.21
CA SER A 60 10.47 17.68 6.66
C SER A 60 9.66 16.43 7.02
N GLU A 61 8.57 16.18 6.31
CA GLU A 61 7.77 14.95 6.46
C GLU A 61 8.59 13.70 6.10
N THR A 62 9.40 13.76 5.04
CA THR A 62 10.27 12.64 4.62
C THR A 62 11.34 12.34 5.67
N ILE A 63 11.90 13.36 6.32
CA ILE A 63 12.83 13.20 7.44
C ILE A 63 12.12 12.55 8.63
N GLY A 64 10.90 12.97 8.94
CA GLY A 64 10.07 12.35 9.97
C GLY A 64 9.87 10.85 9.69
N LEU A 65 9.43 10.51 8.48
CA LEU A 65 9.27 9.12 8.03
C LEU A 65 10.56 8.31 8.16
N ALA A 66 11.69 8.86 7.68
CA ALA A 66 12.98 8.18 7.76
C ALA A 66 13.44 7.94 9.20
N THR A 67 13.13 8.87 10.11
CA THR A 67 13.42 8.74 11.54
C THR A 67 12.61 7.60 12.15
N THR A 68 11.29 7.59 11.92
CA THR A 68 10.41 6.53 12.42
C THR A 68 10.80 5.15 11.88
N LEU A 69 11.08 5.03 10.58
CA LEU A 69 11.50 3.74 10.00
C LEU A 69 12.82 3.25 10.58
N LYS A 70 13.74 4.17 10.87
CA LYS A 70 15.02 3.83 11.51
C LYS A 70 14.82 3.34 12.95
N GLU A 71 13.94 3.98 13.72
CA GLU A 71 13.59 3.57 15.08
C GLU A 71 12.91 2.18 15.10
N GLU A 72 12.05 1.91 14.12
CA GLU A 72 11.40 0.60 13.92
C GLU A 72 12.34 -0.45 13.30
N GLY A 73 13.59 -0.11 12.96
CA GLY A 73 14.54 -1.07 12.37
C GLY A 73 14.21 -1.49 10.92
N ILE A 74 13.37 -0.71 10.22
CA ILE A 74 13.03 -0.92 8.81
C ILE A 74 14.07 -0.20 7.92
N PRO A 75 14.70 -0.89 6.97
CA PRO A 75 15.82 -0.33 6.21
C PRO A 75 15.34 0.64 5.12
N LEU A 76 15.51 1.94 5.33
CA LEU A 76 15.43 2.97 4.29
C LEU A 76 16.84 3.36 3.83
N ARG A 77 17.24 2.93 2.64
CA ARG A 77 18.61 3.14 2.12
C ARG A 77 18.72 4.18 1.01
N ARG A 78 17.60 4.50 0.36
CA ARG A 78 17.56 5.42 -0.77
C ARG A 78 16.42 6.40 -0.64
N CYS A 79 16.68 7.62 -1.09
CA CYS A 79 15.70 8.68 -1.23
C CYS A 79 15.83 9.27 -2.64
N VAL A 80 14.72 9.45 -3.32
CA VAL A 80 14.63 10.08 -4.63
C VAL A 80 13.96 11.43 -4.46
N VAL A 81 14.67 12.50 -4.83
CA VAL A 81 14.07 13.84 -4.92
C VAL A 81 13.52 14.00 -6.34
N ASN A 82 12.21 13.92 -6.45
CA ASN A 82 11.45 14.08 -7.68
C ASN A 82 11.11 15.56 -7.93
N GLN A 83 10.75 15.90 -9.17
CA GLN A 83 10.31 17.25 -9.55
C GLN A 83 11.34 18.35 -9.24
N VAL A 84 12.63 18.02 -9.31
CA VAL A 84 13.71 19.00 -9.23
C VAL A 84 13.72 19.84 -10.50
N LEU A 85 13.71 21.16 -10.34
CA LEU A 85 13.85 22.08 -11.46
C LEU A 85 15.31 22.12 -11.92
N PRO A 86 15.60 22.06 -13.23
CA PRO A 86 16.94 22.25 -13.75
C PRO A 86 17.53 23.59 -13.29
N SER A 87 18.82 23.62 -12.96
CA SER A 87 19.53 24.85 -12.60
C SER A 87 19.80 25.75 -13.81
N ASP A 88 19.73 25.20 -15.01
CA ASP A 88 20.04 25.82 -16.31
C ASP A 88 18.78 26.06 -17.15
N LEU A 89 17.65 26.37 -16.50
CA LEU A 89 16.40 26.65 -17.20
C LEU A 89 16.57 27.77 -18.24
N VAL A 90 16.38 27.40 -19.50
CA VAL A 90 16.29 28.34 -20.62
C VAL A 90 14.98 29.13 -20.51
N ASP A 91 14.98 30.38 -20.97
CA ASP A 91 13.81 31.28 -20.99
C ASP A 91 13.17 31.52 -19.60
N GLY A 92 13.95 31.40 -18.52
CA GLY A 92 13.45 31.59 -17.15
C GLY A 92 12.38 30.59 -16.72
N GLY A 93 12.22 29.47 -17.44
CA GLY A 93 11.23 28.44 -17.11
C GLY A 93 9.81 28.71 -17.61
N LEU A 94 9.61 29.62 -18.57
CA LEU A 94 8.29 29.95 -19.13
C LEU A 94 7.45 28.72 -19.53
N LYS A 95 8.05 27.76 -20.25
CA LYS A 95 7.35 26.52 -20.66
C LYS A 95 6.81 25.70 -19.48
N LEU A 96 7.54 25.70 -18.36
CA LEU A 96 7.11 25.00 -17.15
C LEU A 96 5.87 25.68 -16.56
N ILE A 97 5.88 27.01 -16.49
CA ILE A 97 4.76 27.82 -15.99
C ILE A 97 3.52 27.61 -16.86
N GLU A 98 3.67 27.67 -18.19
CA GLU A 98 2.58 27.43 -19.14
C GLU A 98 1.96 26.04 -18.96
N SER A 99 2.80 25.01 -18.80
CA SER A 99 2.33 23.65 -18.53
C SER A 99 1.55 23.59 -17.21
N ARG A 100 2.07 24.21 -16.14
CA ARG A 100 1.40 24.23 -14.83
C ARG A 100 0.06 24.97 -14.87
N GLN A 101 -0.02 26.10 -15.57
CA GLN A 101 -1.27 26.85 -15.75
C GLN A 101 -2.32 26.06 -16.51
N LYS A 102 -1.92 25.33 -17.56
CA LYS A 102 -2.82 24.45 -18.32
C LYS A 102 -3.39 23.34 -17.44
N ASP A 103 -2.57 22.73 -16.59
CA ASP A 103 -3.02 21.69 -15.66
C ASP A 103 -3.97 22.26 -14.59
N GLN A 104 -3.66 23.44 -14.04
CA GLN A 104 -4.53 24.14 -13.09
C GLN A 104 -5.89 24.47 -13.70
N LYS A 105 -5.92 25.02 -14.91
CA LYS A 105 -7.17 25.33 -15.61
C LYS A 105 -8.04 24.08 -15.77
N ARG A 106 -7.44 22.97 -16.22
CA ARG A 106 -8.15 21.69 -16.35
C ARG A 106 -8.74 21.20 -15.03
N ALA A 107 -8.01 21.36 -13.93
CA ALA A 107 -8.47 20.94 -12.61
C ALA A 107 -9.59 21.84 -12.05
N LEU A 108 -9.60 23.13 -12.40
CA LEU A 108 -10.64 24.09 -12.01
C LEU A 108 -11.91 23.99 -12.87
N ASP A 109 -11.78 23.52 -14.11
CA ASP A 109 -12.91 23.32 -15.03
C ASP A 109 -13.66 21.99 -14.78
N MET A 110 -13.22 21.18 -13.79
CA MET A 110 -13.90 19.95 -13.31
C MET A 110 -14.93 20.27 -12.22
#